data_AF-A0A7K4FBG2-F1
#
_entry.id   AF-A0A7K4FBG2-F1
#
_cell.length_a   1.000
_cell.length_b   1.000
_cell.length_c   1.000
_cell.angle_alpha   90.00
_cell.angle_beta   90.00
_cell.angle_gamma   90.00
#
_symmetry.space_group_name_H-M   'P 1'
#
loop_
_entity.id
_entity.type
_entity.pdbx_description
1 polymer ?
#
loop_
_entity_poly.entity_id
_entity_poly.type
_entity_poly.pdbx_seq_one_letter_code
_entity_poly.pdbx_strand_id
1 'polypeptide(L)'
;VRTPEDVLYAEGEKFKVLVDGVDTRYDLMKYPNDYVVGLVISEGTENIEIIGTRVIPEFEGLTILILGVSILAIIYIAQKNPLVKGWTRIN
;
A
#
# COMPACT_ATOMS: atom_id res chain seq x y z
N VAL A 1 -5.85 -24.94 6.13
CA VAL A 1 -7.25 -24.44 6.09
C VAL A 1 -7.35 -23.40 4.99
N ARG A 2 -8.43 -23.37 4.21
CA ARG A 2 -8.65 -22.31 3.20
C ARG A 2 -9.29 -21.13 3.91
N THR A 3 -8.62 -20.00 3.88
CA THR A 3 -9.10 -18.79 4.53
C THR A 3 -9.50 -17.78 3.44
N PRO A 4 -10.73 -17.28 3.48
CA PRO A 4 -11.18 -16.24 2.56
C PRO A 4 -10.32 -14.97 2.59
N GLU A 5 -10.17 -14.30 1.45
CA GLU A 5 -9.37 -13.07 1.30
C GLU A 5 -9.89 -11.88 2.12
N ASP A 6 -11.17 -11.85 2.47
CA ASP A 6 -11.73 -10.83 3.37
C ASP A 6 -11.28 -11.02 4.83
N VAL A 7 -10.84 -12.22 5.21
CA VAL A 7 -10.31 -12.54 6.54
C VAL A 7 -8.79 -12.46 6.57
N LEU A 8 -8.10 -13.00 5.56
CA LEU A 8 -6.65 -12.95 5.42
C LEU A 8 -6.25 -12.20 4.15
N TYR A 9 -5.73 -10.99 4.34
CA TYR A 9 -5.22 -10.15 3.26
C TYR A 9 -3.87 -9.54 3.65
N ALA A 10 -2.95 -9.54 2.70
CA ALA A 10 -1.73 -8.76 2.79
C ALA A 10 -1.37 -8.20 1.42
N GLU A 11 -0.98 -6.93 1.38
CA GLU A 11 -0.48 -6.32 0.15
C GLU A 11 0.75 -7.07 -0.36
N GLY A 12 0.71 -7.45 -1.64
CA GLY A 12 1.78 -8.22 -2.26
C GLY A 12 1.98 -9.60 -1.65
N GLU A 13 0.95 -10.16 -0.97
CA GLU A 13 0.97 -11.51 -0.41
C GLU A 13 2.03 -11.69 0.69
N LYS A 14 2.43 -10.58 1.33
CA LYS A 14 3.46 -10.56 2.38
C LYS A 14 2.85 -10.58 3.76
N PHE A 15 2.69 -11.78 4.30
CA PHE A 15 2.33 -11.98 5.70
C PHE A 15 3.57 -11.99 6.58
N LYS A 16 3.39 -11.63 7.85
CA LYS A 16 4.33 -11.92 8.93
C LYS A 16 3.70 -12.97 9.83
N VAL A 17 4.40 -14.09 10.01
CA VAL A 17 3.90 -15.21 10.83
C VAL A 17 4.81 -15.36 12.04
N LEU A 18 4.24 -15.15 13.23
CA LEU A 18 4.94 -15.24 14.49
C LEU A 18 4.42 -16.48 15.24
N VAL A 19 5.36 -17.29 15.73
CA VAL A 19 5.08 -18.42 16.62
C VAL A 19 5.71 -18.08 17.96
N ASP A 20 4.88 -17.92 19.00
CA ASP A 20 5.29 -17.44 20.34
C ASP A 20 6.16 -16.16 20.29
N GLY A 21 5.81 -15.25 19.38
CA GLY A 21 6.51 -13.97 19.16
C GLY A 21 7.79 -14.06 18.32
N VAL A 22 8.17 -15.26 17.84
CA VAL A 22 9.33 -15.46 16.96
C VAL A 22 8.90 -15.48 15.51
N ASP A 23 9.57 -14.69 14.67
CA ASP A 23 9.31 -14.65 13.22
C ASP A 23 9.72 -15.97 12.57
N THR A 24 8.76 -16.65 11.96
CA THR A 24 8.95 -17.98 11.37
C THR A 24 8.60 -17.98 9.90
N ARG A 25 9.26 -18.90 9.17
CA ARG A 25 8.95 -19.12 7.76
C ARG A 25 7.59 -19.77 7.62
N TYR A 26 6.88 -19.38 6.58
CA TYR A 26 5.62 -19.95 6.17
C TYR A 26 5.65 -20.22 4.67
N ASP A 27 4.76 -21.10 4.23
CA ASP A 27 4.42 -21.32 2.84
C ASP A 27 3.06 -20.71 2.56
N LEU A 28 2.88 -20.15 1.36
CA LEU A 28 1.64 -19.49 0.95
C LEU A 28 1.18 -20.05 -0.38
N MET A 29 -0.06 -20.53 -0.40
CA MET A 29 -0.74 -20.90 -1.64
C MET A 29 -1.95 -20.00 -1.84
N LYS A 30 -1.94 -19.27 -2.96
CA LYS A 30 -3.05 -18.44 -3.39
C LYS A 30 -4.01 -19.24 -4.28
N TYR A 31 -5.29 -19.14 -3.95
CA TYR A 31 -6.41 -19.53 -4.79
C TYR A 31 -7.17 -18.27 -5.25
N PRO A 32 -8.10 -18.37 -6.22
CA PRO A 32 -8.76 -17.18 -6.78
C PRO A 32 -9.42 -16.26 -5.75
N ASN A 33 -9.97 -16.79 -4.66
CA ASN A 33 -10.65 -16.04 -3.61
C ASN A 33 -10.17 -16.39 -2.18
N ASP A 34 -9.17 -17.26 -2.06
CA ASP A 34 -8.76 -17.84 -0.77
C ASP A 34 -7.25 -17.93 -0.67
N TYR A 35 -6.74 -17.88 0.56
CA TYR A 35 -5.34 -18.15 0.89
C TYR A 35 -5.22 -19.38 1.77
N VAL A 36 -4.13 -20.12 1.58
CA VAL A 36 -3.70 -21.19 2.48
C VAL A 36 -2.30 -20.84 2.97
N VAL A 37 -2.18 -20.63 4.28
CA VAL A 37 -0.89 -20.43 4.96
C VAL A 37 -0.48 -21.75 5.61
N GLY A 38 0.66 -22.30 5.16
CA GLY A 38 1.30 -23.46 5.75
C GLY A 38 2.43 -23.02 6.67
N LEU A 39 2.49 -23.54 7.89
CA LEU A 39 3.54 -23.23 8.85
C LEU A 39 3.84 -24.48 9.68
N VAL A 40 5.07 -24.57 10.19
CA VAL A 40 5.49 -25.69 11.04
C VAL A 40 5.40 -25.24 12.50
N ILE A 41 4.62 -25.97 13.29
CA ILE A 41 4.49 -25.76 14.74
C ILE A 41 5.29 -26.82 15.50
N SER A 42 5.96 -26.40 16.57
CA SER A 42 6.60 -27.30 17.53
C SER A 42 5.64 -27.69 18.65
N GLU A 43 5.87 -28.83 19.27
CA GLU A 43 5.15 -29.25 20.46
C GLU A 43 5.38 -28.21 21.59
N GLY A 44 4.29 -27.77 22.22
CA GLY A 44 4.33 -26.70 23.24
C GLY A 44 4.15 -25.27 22.71
N THR A 45 3.87 -25.09 21.41
CA THR A 45 3.48 -23.78 20.86
C THR A 45 2.16 -23.32 21.49
N GLU A 46 2.11 -22.08 21.99
CA GLU A 46 0.89 -21.53 22.64
C GLU A 46 0.19 -20.49 21.77
N ASN A 47 0.94 -19.63 21.09
CA ASN A 47 0.41 -18.49 20.36
C ASN A 47 0.92 -18.46 18.92
N ILE A 48 0.00 -18.26 17.97
CA ILE A 48 0.31 -18.08 16.56
C ILE A 48 -0.35 -16.78 16.10
N GLU A 49 0.46 -15.87 15.57
CA GLU A 49 -0.01 -14.58 15.06
C GLU A 49 0.30 -14.48 13.56
N ILE A 50 -0.71 -14.11 12.78
CA ILE A 50 -0.57 -13.84 11.34
C ILE A 50 -0.92 -12.37 11.12
N ILE A 51 0.05 -11.58 10.71
CA ILE A 51 -0.11 -10.14 10.52
C ILE A 51 -0.06 -9.86 9.01
N GLY A 52 -1.14 -9.29 8.50
CA GLY A 52 -1.25 -8.79 7.13
C GLY A 52 -1.38 -7.28 7.10
N THR A 53 -1.11 -6.69 5.93
CA THR A 53 -1.27 -5.25 5.70
C THR A 53 -2.38 -4.99 4.70
N ARG A 54 -3.25 -4.02 4.99
CA ARG A 54 -4.20 -3.45 4.02
C ARG A 54 -3.93 -1.96 3.89
N VAL A 55 -3.37 -1.56 2.75
CA VAL A 55 -3.21 -0.16 2.42
C VAL A 55 -4.53 0.35 1.85
N ILE A 56 -5.12 1.32 2.54
CA ILE A 56 -6.29 2.06 2.07
C ILE A 56 -5.75 3.39 1.57
N PRO A 57 -5.70 3.65 0.25
CA PRO A 57 -5.16 4.89 -0.27
C PRO A 57 -6.03 6.06 0.22
N GLU A 58 -5.37 7.12 0.72
CA GLU A 58 -6.05 8.31 1.23
C GLU A 58 -6.76 9.09 0.12
N PHE A 59 -6.26 8.97 -1.11
CA PHE A 59 -6.76 9.69 -2.26
C PHE A 59 -6.82 8.76 -3.48
N GLU A 60 -8.01 8.57 -4.01
CA GLU A 60 -8.21 7.85 -5.26
C GLU A 60 -7.59 8.60 -6.45
N GLY A 61 -7.54 7.95 -7.62
CA GLY A 61 -6.94 8.51 -8.84
C GLY A 61 -7.51 9.87 -9.27
N LEU A 62 -8.73 10.21 -8.87
CA LEU A 62 -9.35 11.51 -9.12
C LEU A 62 -8.58 12.66 -8.49
N THR A 63 -8.01 12.46 -7.30
CA THR A 63 -7.26 13.51 -6.60
C THR A 63 -5.96 13.83 -7.32
N ILE A 64 -5.29 12.82 -7.90
CA ILE A 64 -4.10 13.01 -8.72
C ILE A 64 -4.44 13.84 -9.96
N LEU A 65 -5.60 13.59 -10.58
CA LEU A 65 -6.07 14.37 -11.73
C LEU A 65 -6.34 15.83 -11.35
N ILE A 66 -7.04 16.07 -10.25
CA ILE A 66 -7.31 17.42 -9.74
C ILE A 66 -6.00 18.15 -9.41
N LEU A 67 -5.06 17.47 -8.75
CA LEU A 67 -3.74 18.01 -8.45
C LEU A 67 -2.98 18.38 -9.72
N GLY A 68 -2.94 17.49 -10.71
CA GLY A 68 -2.27 17.74 -12.00
C GLY A 68 -2.85 18.95 -12.74
N VAL A 69 -4.18 19.05 -12.82
CA VAL A 69 -4.86 20.21 -13.43
C VAL A 69 -4.56 21.49 -12.68
N SER A 70 -4.55 21.44 -11.34
CA SER A 70 -4.27 22.59 -10.49
C SER A 70 -2.86 23.12 -10.70
N ILE A 71 -1.86 22.23 -10.75
CA ILE A 71 -0.46 22.61 -11.01
C ILE A 71 -0.32 23.25 -12.39
N LEU A 72 -0.91 22.66 -13.43
CA LEU A 72 -0.88 23.21 -14.79
C LEU A 72 -1.55 24.59 -14.87
N ALA A 73 -2.69 24.76 -14.20
CA ALA A 73 -3.39 26.04 -14.14
C ALA A 73 -2.54 27.12 -13.45
N ILE A 74 -1.90 26.80 -12.33
CA ILE A 74 -0.99 27.70 -11.62
C ILE A 74 0.18 28.10 -12.53
N ILE A 75 0.83 27.15 -13.20
CA ILE A 75 1.96 27.42 -14.11
C ILE A 75 1.51 28.35 -15.24
N TYR A 76 0.38 28.05 -15.88
CA TYR A 76 -0.14 28.84 -16.99
C TYR A 76 -0.48 30.28 -16.56
N ILE A 77 -1.13 30.44 -15.41
CA ILE A 77 -1.45 31.76 -14.84
C ILE A 77 -0.16 32.50 -14.47
N ALA A 78 0.80 31.83 -13.82
CA ALA A 78 2.08 32.41 -13.44
C ALA A 78 2.88 32.91 -14.66
N GLN A 79 2.91 32.15 -15.75
CA GLN A 79 3.55 32.57 -17.01
C GLN A 79 2.87 33.78 -17.66
N LYS A 80 1.55 33.89 -17.55
CA LYS A 80 0.80 35.03 -18.08
C LYS A 80 0.82 36.26 -17.18
N ASN A 81 1.28 36.12 -15.94
CA ASN A 81 1.30 37.21 -14.98
C ASN A 81 2.48 38.17 -15.28
N PRO A 82 2.23 39.45 -15.62
CA PRO A 82 3.28 40.40 -15.99
C PRO A 82 4.32 40.65 -14.88
N LEU A 83 3.96 40.43 -13.61
CA LEU A 83 4.88 40.52 -12.46
C LEU A 83 5.99 39.45 -12.52
N VAL A 84 5.65 38.21 -12.89
CA VAL A 84 6.63 37.12 -13.03
C VAL A 84 7.42 37.27 -14.33
N LYS A 85 6.75 37.68 -15.41
CA LYS A 85 7.38 37.95 -16.72
C LYS A 85 8.40 39.10 -16.65
N GLY A 86 8.17 40.09 -15.79
CA GLY A 86 9.10 41.18 -15.52
C GLY A 86 10.39 40.70 -14.85
N TRP A 87 10.31 39.68 -13.98
CA TRP A 87 11.46 39.12 -13.26
C TRP A 87 12.35 38.23 -14.15
N THR A 88 11.78 37.54 -15.13
CA THR A 88 12.55 36.73 -16.09
C THR A 88 13.22 37.54 -17.21
N ARG A 89 12.91 38.84 -17.33
CA ARG A 89 13.43 39.74 -18.39
C ARG A 89 14.59 40.64 -17.94
N ILE A 90 14.94 40.62 -16.66
CA ILE A 90 16.15 41.27 -16.13
C ILE A 90 17.29 40.25 -16.18
N ASN A 91 17.83 40.05 -17.38
CA ASN A 91 19.18 39.55 -17.63
C ASN A 91 19.67 40.11 -18.97
#